data_AF-A0A9D9IWJ9-F1
#
_entry.id   AF-A0A9D9IWJ9-F1
#
_cell.length_a   1.000
_cell.length_b   1.000
_cell.length_c   1.000
_cell.angle_alpha   90.00
_cell.angle_beta   90.00
_cell.angle_gamma   90.00
#
_symmetry.space_group_name_H-M   'P 1'
#
loop_
_entity.id
_entity.type
_entity.pdbx_description
1 polymer ?
#
loop_
_entity_poly.entity_id
_entity_poly.type
_entity_poly.pdbx_seq_one_letter_code
_entity_poly.pdbx_strand_id
1 'polypeptide(L)' 'MDTDRFELFATLLEKEKVYMDPGVTFRRMCKWIGVEPSEADAFLMEELGYHGDDILKAYREGNASYMHEKYGIEL' A
#
# COMPACT_ATOMS: atom_id res chain seq x y z
N MET A 1 17.71 -11.18 -0.55
CA MET A 1 18.14 -9.79 -0.21
C MET A 1 17.00 -8.91 -0.68
N ASP A 2 15.85 -9.07 -0.02
CA ASP A 2 14.55 -8.58 -0.51
C ASP A 2 13.92 -7.58 0.46
N THR A 3 14.47 -7.50 1.68
CA THR A 3 14.02 -6.60 2.76
C THR A 3 14.04 -5.14 2.33
N ASP A 4 15.07 -4.67 1.64
CA ASP A 4 15.20 -3.27 1.20
C ASP A 4 14.04 -2.83 0.30
N ARG A 5 13.49 -3.73 -0.52
CA ARG A 5 12.39 -3.41 -1.44
C ARG A 5 11.04 -3.38 -0.71
N PHE A 6 10.85 -4.25 0.28
CA PHE A 6 9.66 -4.20 1.13
C PHE A 6 9.69 -3.05 2.14
N GLU A 7 10.86 -2.66 2.61
CA GLU A 7 11.04 -1.41 3.37
C GLU A 7 10.68 -0.18 2.51
N LEU A 8 11.06 -0.20 1.23
CA LEU A 8 10.65 0.84 0.29
C LEU A 8 9.13 0.84 0.07
N PHE A 9 8.51 -0.34 -0.04
CA PHE A 9 7.04 -0.47 -0.10
C PHE A 9 6.37 0.14 1.13
N ALA A 10 6.83 -0.20 2.34
CA ALA A 10 6.32 0.37 3.59
C ALA A 10 6.53 1.89 3.64
N THR A 11 7.69 2.38 3.20
CA THR A 11 7.99 3.81 3.12
C THR A 11 7.02 4.56 2.20
N LEU A 12 6.72 4.00 1.03
CA LEU A 12 5.76 4.59 0.09
C LEU A 12 4.35 4.69 0.69
N LEU A 13 3.95 3.72 1.51
CA LEU A 13 2.65 3.74 2.19
C LEU A 13 2.63 4.73 3.36
N GLU A 14 3.58 4.63 4.29
CA GLU A 14 3.51 5.36 5.55
C GLU A 14 3.98 6.81 5.44
N LYS A 15 5.08 7.05 4.73
CA LYS A 15 5.70 8.38 4.63
C LYS A 15 5.16 9.17 3.46
N GLU A 16 5.21 8.56 2.27
CA GLU A 16 4.82 9.24 1.03
C GLU A 16 3.30 9.20 0.78
N LYS A 17 2.58 8.31 1.46
CA LYS A 17 1.11 8.16 1.36
C LYS A 17 0.61 8.01 -0.07
N VAL A 18 1.36 7.29 -0.92
CA VAL A 18 1.04 7.15 -2.35
C VAL A 18 -0.34 6.54 -2.61
N TYR A 19 -0.90 5.82 -1.63
CA TYR A 19 -2.26 5.27 -1.68
C TYR A 19 -3.34 6.35 -1.82
N MET A 20 -3.05 7.62 -1.49
CA MET A 20 -3.98 8.75 -1.65
C MET A 20 -4.26 9.08 -3.13
N ASP A 21 -3.37 8.71 -4.05
CA ASP A 21 -3.64 8.80 -5.47
C ASP A 21 -4.48 7.57 -5.91
N PRO A 22 -5.72 7.76 -6.42
CA PRO A 22 -6.55 6.65 -6.88
C PRO A 22 -5.99 5.93 -8.11
N GLY A 23 -5.08 6.57 -8.86
CA GLY A 23 -4.37 5.97 -10.00
C GLY A 23 -3.18 5.08 -9.61
N VAL A 24 -2.85 4.99 -8.32
CA VAL A 24 -1.82 4.10 -7.80
C VAL A 24 -2.43 2.73 -7.50
N THR A 25 -1.79 1.69 -8.01
CA THR A 25 -2.20 0.29 -7.80
C THR A 25 -1.02 -0.50 -7.27
N PHE A 26 -1.26 -1.65 -6.66
CA PHE A 26 -0.18 -2.47 -6.12
C PHE A 26 0.83 -2.83 -7.21
N ARG A 27 0.35 -3.29 -8.38
CA ARG A 27 1.18 -3.55 -9.55
C ARG A 27 2.05 -2.36 -9.96
N ARG A 28 1.52 -1.13 -9.87
CA ARG A 28 2.28 0.08 -10.21
C ARG A 28 3.38 0.35 -9.18
N MET A 29 3.10 0.12 -7.90
CA MET A 29 4.11 0.20 -6.84
C MET A 29 5.20 -0.85 -7.01
N CYS A 30 4.83 -2.11 -7.31
CA CYS A 30 5.79 -3.19 -7.60
C CYS A 30 6.77 -2.79 -8.72
N LYS A 31 6.27 -2.14 -9.79
CA LYS A 31 7.12 -1.63 -10.86
C LYS A 31 8.10 -0.54 -10.40
N TRP A 32 7.70 0.33 -9.47
CA TRP A 32 8.58 1.38 -8.94
C TRP A 32 9.73 0.81 -8.10
N ILE A 33 9.44 -0.24 -7.32
CA ILE A 33 10.43 -0.90 -6.45
C ILE A 33 11.19 -2.03 -7.15
N GLY A 34 10.89 -2.30 -8.42
CA GLY A 34 11.59 -3.31 -9.23
C GLY A 34 11.32 -4.75 -8.81
N VAL A 35 10.09 -5.06 -8.36
CA VAL A 35 9.66 -6.42 -7.96
C VAL A 35 8.53 -6.89 -8.87
N GLU A 36 8.50 -8.18 -9.18
CA GLU A 36 7.38 -8.78 -9.89
C GLU A 36 6.13 -8.82 -8.98
N PRO A 37 4.95 -8.36 -9.44
CA PRO A 37 3.77 -8.28 -8.59
C PRO A 37 3.37 -9.61 -7.94
N SER A 38 3.50 -10.73 -8.66
CA SER A 38 3.18 -12.05 -8.12
C SER A 38 4.13 -12.49 -7.01
N GLU A 39 5.40 -12.13 -7.10
CA GLU A 39 6.40 -12.43 -6.05
C GLU A 39 6.15 -11.57 -4.82
N ALA A 40 5.89 -10.28 -5.03
CA ALA A 40 5.56 -9.36 -3.94
C ALA A 40 4.27 -9.77 -3.22
N ASP A 41 3.25 -10.17 -3.97
CA ASP A 41 1.96 -10.59 -3.42
C ASP A 41 2.08 -11.90 -2.62
N ALA A 42 2.85 -12.87 -3.14
CA ALA A 42 3.12 -14.13 -2.42
C ALA A 42 3.83 -13.88 -1.09
N PHE A 43 4.84 -13.00 -1.09
CA PHE A 43 5.56 -12.61 0.12
C PHE A 43 4.65 -11.89 1.13
N LEU A 44 3.84 -10.93 0.68
CA LEU A 44 2.90 -10.23 1.55
C LEU A 44 1.83 -11.17 2.13
N MET A 45 1.39 -12.15 1.35
CA MET A 45 0.47 -13.18 1.81
C MET A 45 1.12 -14.10 2.86
N GLU A 46 2.38 -14.47 2.66
CA GLU A 46 3.13 -15.31 3.62
C GLU A 46 3.42 -14.57 4.93
N GLU A 47 3.83 -13.31 4.87
CA GLU A 47 4.27 -12.53 6.04
C GLU A 47 3.12 -11.84 6.77
N LEU A 48 2.14 -11.31 6.04
CA LEU A 48 1.05 -10.47 6.58
C LEU A 48 -0.33 -11.11 6.44
N GLY A 49 -0.49 -12.09 5.56
CA GLY A 49 -1.79 -12.71 5.27
C GLY A 49 -2.72 -11.85 4.41
N TYR A 50 -2.18 -10.87 3.68
CA TYR A 50 -2.95 -9.97 2.83
C TYR A 50 -2.33 -9.83 1.44
N HIS A 51 -3.19 -9.69 0.43
CA HIS A 51 -2.77 -9.29 -0.91
C HIS A 51 -2.43 -7.80 -0.95
N GLY A 52 -1.51 -7.42 -1.84
CA GLY A 52 -1.04 -6.05 -1.93
C GLY A 52 -2.13 -5.02 -2.27
N ASP A 53 -3.11 -5.41 -3.09
CA ASP A 53 -4.27 -4.55 -3.39
C ASP A 53 -5.22 -4.40 -2.18
N ASP A 54 -5.35 -5.42 -1.33
CA ASP A 54 -6.14 -5.35 -0.09
C ASP A 54 -5.48 -4.40 0.92
N ILE A 55 -4.15 -4.41 1.00
CA ILE A 55 -3.39 -3.45 1.81
C ILE A 55 -3.71 -2.02 1.36
N LEU A 56 -3.60 -1.73 0.07
CA LEU A 56 -3.89 -0.39 -0.45
C LEU A 56 -5.33 0.04 -0.18
N LYS A 57 -6.29 -0.87 -0.33
CA LYS A 57 -7.69 -0.62 0.00
C LYS A 57 -7.87 -0.28 1.48
N ALA A 58 -7.28 -1.06 2.38
CA ALA A 58 -7.35 -0.82 3.81
C ALA A 58 -6.76 0.55 4.22
N TYR A 59 -5.63 0.97 3.62
CA TYR A 59 -5.05 2.29 3.87
C TYR A 59 -5.98 3.43 3.40
N ARG A 60 -6.63 3.27 2.24
CA ARG A 60 -7.57 4.27 1.71
C ARG A 60 -8.81 4.41 2.58
N GLU A 61 -9.42 3.28 2.95
CA GLU A 61 -10.60 3.25 3.82
C GLU A 61 -10.30 3.79 5.21
N GLY A 62 -9.13 3.43 5.76
CA GLY A 62 -8.65 3.95 7.04
C GLY A 62 -8.41 5.46 7.01
N ASN A 63 -7.81 5.98 5.95
CA ASN A 63 -7.61 7.42 5.80
C ASN A 63 -8.94 8.17 5.60
N ALA A 64 -9.88 7.63 4.83
CA ALA A 64 -11.21 8.22 4.67
C ALA A 64 -11.94 8.31 6.02
N SER A 65 -11.94 7.21 6.78
CA SER A 65 -12.53 7.15 8.13
C SER A 65 -11.87 8.17 9.07
N TYR A 66 -10.54 8.25 9.07
CA TYR A 66 -9.80 9.22 9.88
C TYR A 66 -10.15 10.68 9.56
N MET A 67 -10.23 11.02 8.27
CA MET A 67 -10.55 12.39 7.85
C MET A 67 -12.00 12.77 8.21
N HIS A 68 -12.92 11.82 8.09
CA HIS A 68 -14.30 12.00 8.53
C HIS A 68 -14.39 12.20 10.04
N GLU A 69 -13.78 11.32 10.84
CA GLU A 69 -13.82 11.38 12.31
C GLU A 69 -13.15 12.65 12.87
N LYS A 70 -11.99 13.04 12.32
CA LYS A 70 -11.20 14.13 12.87
C LYS A 70 -11.63 15.51 12.37
N TYR A 71 -12.11 15.60 11.14
CA TYR A 71 -12.35 16.88 10.46
C TYR A 71 -13.75 17.01 9.85
N GLY A 72 -14.56 15.94 9.80
CA GLY A 72 -15.86 15.94 9.14
C GLY A 72 -15.78 16.01 7.61
N ILE A 73 -14.65 15.63 7.00
CA ILE A 73 -14.44 15.66 5.56
C ILE A 73 -14.82 14.31 4.93
N GLU A 74 -15.63 14.33 3.88
CA GLU A 74 -15.93 13.16 3.02
C GLU A 74 -15.01 13.18 1.79
N LEU A 75 -14.31 12.06 1.54
CA LEU A 75 -13.33 11.89 0.45
C LEU A 75 -13.88 11.04 -0.70
#